data_AF-T0XUA9-F1
#
_entry.id   AF-T0XUA9-F1
#
_cell.length_a   1.000
_cell.length_b   1.000
_cell.length_c   1.000
_cell.angle_alpha   90.00
_cell.angle_beta   90.00
_cell.angle_gamma   90.00
#
_symmetry.space_group_name_H-M   'P 1'
#
loop_
_entity.id
_entity.type
_entity.pdbx_description
1 polymer ?
#
loop_
_entity_poly.entity_id
_entity_poly.type
_entity_poly.pdbx_seq_one_letter_code
_entity_poly.pdbx_strand_id
1 'polypeptide(L)'
;MAVYAPDTGLRRRMVNLSLSLDRKDMALLSALGSMEMTSAARLFLDRLKKTRKSISFAEIQIRALLGAGQLSSARAIYEGSFGQFFRSYRATAVTIAAYNSQLGTLLALKTGRMISRSVLVTGVSSVVVALTILALGLGILGTVSRGMTCVTGRMGELARGEFVSKQESRLARAKDEFGHLVREMGKMVTEISALIRIVHREVSSTDTLTERLEENATRLLERLEALRGEFSSFRTIAD
;
A
#
# COMPACT_ATOMS: atom_id res chain seq x y z
N MET A 1 34.64 42.93 75.27
CA MET A 1 33.64 42.87 74.18
C MET A 1 34.34 42.44 72.90
N ALA A 2 34.28 41.16 72.55
CA ALA A 2 34.87 40.64 71.31
C ALA A 2 34.04 39.43 70.85
N VAL A 3 32.94 39.66 70.13
CA VAL A 3 32.09 38.57 69.61
C VAL A 3 31.55 38.95 68.23
N TYR A 4 32.41 39.09 67.23
CA TYR A 4 32.00 39.13 65.82
C TYR A 4 33.13 38.60 64.94
N ALA A 5 33.41 37.29 65.05
CA ALA A 5 34.04 36.57 63.96
C ALA A 5 32.91 35.86 63.19
N PRO A 6 32.45 36.38 62.04
CA PRO A 6 31.48 35.68 61.23
C PRO A 6 32.14 34.40 60.70
N ASP A 7 31.60 33.24 61.07
CA ASP A 7 32.07 31.96 60.54
C ASP A 7 31.66 31.86 59.06
N THR A 8 32.49 32.46 58.21
CA THR A 8 32.37 32.52 56.75
C THR A 8 32.39 31.12 56.12
N GLY A 9 32.97 30.13 56.81
CA GLY A 9 33.04 28.74 56.37
C GLY A 9 31.68 28.05 56.35
N LEU A 10 30.91 28.14 57.44
CA LEU A 10 29.59 27.53 57.53
C LEU A 10 28.59 28.19 56.57
N ARG A 11 28.61 29.53 56.47
CA ARG A 11 27.76 30.28 55.52
C ARG A 11 28.05 29.88 54.06
N ARG A 12 29.33 29.80 53.67
CA ARG A 12 29.72 29.41 52.30
C ARG A 12 29.31 27.96 51.99
N ARG A 13 29.44 27.04 52.95
CA ARG A 13 29.00 25.64 52.81
C ARG A 13 27.48 25.54 52.59
N MET A 14 26.68 26.29 53.34
CA MET A 14 25.22 26.29 53.18
C MET A 14 24.77 26.81 51.80
N VAL A 15 25.35 27.91 51.33
CA VAL A 15 25.02 28.48 50.01
C VAL A 15 25.39 27.53 48.87
N ASN A 16 26.57 26.91 48.95
CA ASN A 16 26.98 25.93 47.94
C ASN A 16 26.04 24.70 47.93
N LEU A 17 25.60 24.27 49.11
CA LEU A 17 24.69 23.14 49.24
C LEU A 17 23.30 23.48 48.68
N SER A 18 22.75 24.67 49.00
CA SER A 18 21.43 25.10 48.51
C SER A 18 21.41 25.22 46.98
N LEU A 19 22.45 25.81 46.39
CA LEU A 19 22.60 25.90 44.93
C LEU A 19 22.73 24.52 44.28
N SER A 20 23.44 23.58 44.92
CA SER A 20 23.57 22.21 44.42
C SER A 20 22.24 21.43 44.47
N LEU A 21 21.40 21.72 45.47
CA LEU A 21 20.08 21.14 45.62
C LEU A 21 19.12 21.67 44.55
N ASP A 22 19.11 22.99 44.31
CA ASP A 22 18.25 23.60 43.29
C ASP A 22 18.54 23.08 41.88
N ARG A 23 19.83 22.91 41.53
CA ARG A 23 20.22 22.32 40.24
C ARG A 23 19.74 20.87 40.11
N LYS A 24 19.82 20.08 41.19
CA LYS A 24 19.38 18.68 41.20
C LYS A 24 17.85 18.57 41.18
N ASP A 25 17.14 19.45 41.89
CA ASP A 25 15.68 19.55 41.85
C ASP A 25 15.20 19.84 40.43
N MET A 26 15.80 20.81 39.74
CA MET A 26 15.45 21.12 38.35
C MET A 26 15.70 19.95 37.40
N ALA A 27 16.82 19.23 37.54
CA ALA A 27 17.11 18.06 36.73
C ALA A 27 16.15 16.88 36.99
N LEU A 28 15.74 16.68 38.24
CA LEU A 28 14.77 15.64 38.59
C LEU A 28 13.37 16.01 38.10
N LEU A 29 12.97 17.28 38.24
CA LEU A 29 11.66 17.77 37.79
C LEU A 29 11.54 17.76 36.26
N SER A 30 12.59 18.10 35.52
CA SER A 30 12.58 17.98 34.05
C SER A 30 12.50 16.53 33.59
N ALA A 31 13.19 15.61 34.27
CA ALA A 31 13.12 14.18 33.99
C ALA A 31 11.75 13.56 34.34
N LEU A 32 11.06 14.13 35.34
CA LEU A 32 9.72 13.70 35.76
C LEU A 32 8.59 14.33 34.93
N GLY A 33 8.77 15.55 34.43
CA GLY A 33 7.77 16.29 33.65
C GLY A 33 7.61 15.80 32.20
N SER A 34 8.59 15.09 31.66
CA SER A 34 8.56 14.53 30.30
C SER A 34 7.95 13.12 30.22
N MET A 35 7.54 12.52 31.35
CA MET A 35 6.99 11.17 31.42
C MET A 35 5.55 11.20 31.97
N GLU A 36 4.67 10.33 31.47
CA GLU A 36 3.33 10.16 32.03
C GLU A 36 3.43 9.85 33.53
N MET A 37 2.95 10.78 34.36
CA MET A 37 3.05 10.73 35.82
C MET A 37 2.21 9.58 36.39
N THR A 38 2.84 8.42 36.54
CA THR A 38 2.31 7.28 37.30
C THR A 38 2.05 7.67 38.76
N SER A 39 1.16 6.94 39.44
CA SER A 39 0.86 7.15 40.87
C SER A 39 2.11 7.08 41.75
N ALA A 40 3.07 6.22 41.40
CA ALA A 40 4.37 6.12 42.07
C ALA A 40 5.23 7.38 41.89
N ALA A 41 5.32 7.93 40.68
CA ALA A 41 6.06 9.17 40.40
C ALA A 41 5.53 10.36 41.21
N ARG A 42 4.20 10.46 41.34
CA ARG A 42 3.55 11.50 42.17
C ARG A 42 3.90 11.38 43.65
N LEU A 43 3.93 10.14 44.18
CA LEU A 43 4.27 9.87 45.57
C LEU A 43 5.74 10.22 45.87
N PHE A 44 6.66 9.93 44.96
CA PHE A 44 8.06 10.33 45.10
C PHE A 44 8.24 11.85 45.04
N LEU A 45 7.53 12.53 44.15
CA LEU A 45 7.57 13.98 44.02
C LEU A 45 7.00 14.68 45.27
N ASP A 46 5.94 14.15 45.86
CA ASP A 46 5.39 14.66 47.13
C ASP A 46 6.39 14.49 48.29
N ARG A 47 7.04 13.32 48.39
CA ARG A 47 8.11 13.09 49.39
C ARG A 47 9.30 14.03 49.19
N LEU A 48 9.70 14.28 47.95
CA LEU A 48 10.79 15.19 47.62
C LEU A 48 10.43 16.65 47.98
N LYS A 49 9.19 17.08 47.70
CA LYS A 49 8.69 18.40 48.12
C LYS A 49 8.66 18.56 49.64
N LYS A 50 8.20 17.54 50.38
CA LYS A 50 8.16 17.56 51.86
C LYS A 50 9.56 17.62 52.48
N THR A 51 10.49 16.82 51.97
CA THR A 51 11.89 16.84 52.43
C THR A 51 12.56 18.17 52.09
N ARG A 52 12.32 18.74 50.91
CA ARG A 52 12.84 20.07 50.52
C ARG A 52 12.33 21.19 51.44
N LYS A 53 11.04 21.19 51.78
CA LYS A 53 10.47 22.15 52.76
C LYS A 53 11.13 22.04 54.13
N SER A 54 11.44 20.81 54.57
CA SER A 54 12.12 20.56 55.84
C SER A 54 13.56 21.08 55.82
N ILE A 55 14.28 20.89 54.71
CA ILE A 55 15.63 21.44 54.49
C ILE A 55 15.59 22.97 54.49
N SER A 56 14.66 23.61 53.77
CA SER A 56 14.56 25.08 53.72
C SER A 56 14.22 25.67 55.09
N PHE A 57 13.37 25.00 55.87
CA PHE A 57 13.03 25.44 57.22
C PHE A 57 14.24 25.37 58.16
N ALA A 58 14.98 24.25 58.15
CA ALA A 58 16.22 24.11 58.91
C ALA A 58 17.27 25.13 58.46
N GLU A 59 17.36 25.42 57.16
CA GLU A 59 18.26 26.44 56.62
C GLU A 59 17.94 27.85 57.15
N ILE A 60 16.66 28.23 57.20
CA ILE A 60 16.20 29.51 57.76
C ILE A 60 16.56 29.60 59.25
N GLN A 61 16.34 28.54 60.02
CA GLN A 61 16.70 28.51 61.45
C GLN A 61 18.21 28.68 61.67
N ILE A 62 19.04 27.95 60.90
CA ILE A 62 20.49 28.06 60.99
C ILE A 62 20.93 29.50 60.63
N ARG A 63 20.37 30.11 59.58
CA ARG A 63 20.67 31.50 59.22
C ARG A 63 20.27 32.50 60.31
N ALA A 64 19.11 32.31 60.94
CA ALA A 64 18.65 33.16 62.04
C ALA A 64 19.59 33.06 63.27
N LEU A 65 19.98 31.85 63.65
CA LEU A 65 20.93 31.61 64.76
C LEU A 65 22.33 32.18 64.47
N LEU A 66 22.78 32.07 63.21
CA LEU A 66 24.03 32.71 62.76
C LEU A 66 23.94 34.24 62.73
N GLY A 67 22.76 34.80 62.51
CA GLY A 67 22.50 36.25 62.62
C GLY A 67 22.51 36.73 64.06
N ALA A 68 22.04 35.90 64.99
CA ALA A 68 22.01 36.16 66.43
C ALA A 68 23.33 35.84 67.17
N GLY A 69 24.38 35.40 66.45
CA GLY A 69 25.68 35.03 67.04
C GLY A 69 25.71 33.70 67.80
N GLN A 70 24.63 32.90 67.74
CA GLN A 70 24.50 31.61 68.42
C GLN A 70 25.11 30.45 67.60
N LEU A 71 26.44 30.46 67.48
CA LEU A 71 27.20 29.52 66.63
C LEU A 71 27.06 28.05 67.05
N SER A 72 27.06 27.75 68.35
CA SER A 72 26.94 26.38 68.87
C SER A 72 25.59 25.75 68.52
N SER A 73 24.50 26.49 68.71
CA SER A 73 23.14 26.07 68.35
C SER A 73 22.97 25.91 66.83
N ALA A 74 23.51 26.85 66.05
CA ALA A 74 23.49 26.76 64.59
C ALA A 74 24.21 25.51 64.08
N ARG A 75 25.35 25.17 64.68
CA ARG A 75 26.14 23.98 64.34
C ARG A 75 25.44 22.68 64.75
N ALA A 76 24.82 22.64 65.92
CA ALA A 76 24.07 21.47 66.39
C ALA A 76 22.89 21.12 65.45
N ILE A 77 22.18 22.13 64.95
CA ILE A 77 21.09 21.93 63.98
C ILE A 77 21.63 21.47 62.62
N TYR A 78 22.77 22.04 62.18
CA TYR A 78 23.43 21.68 60.92
C TYR A 78 23.94 20.22 60.92
N GLU A 79 24.62 19.80 62.00
CA GLU A 79 25.19 18.45 62.10
C GLU A 79 24.12 17.39 62.42
N GLY A 80 23.06 17.76 63.14
CA GLY A 80 21.95 16.87 63.47
C GLY A 80 20.85 16.81 62.41
N SER A 81 19.80 17.62 62.61
CA SER A 81 18.56 17.57 61.84
C SER A 81 18.74 17.86 60.34
N PHE A 82 19.56 18.84 59.99
CA PHE A 82 19.80 19.22 58.61
C PHE A 82 20.51 18.11 57.82
N GLY A 83 21.49 17.44 58.43
CA GLY A 83 22.14 16.25 57.85
C GLY A 83 21.18 15.08 57.62
N GLN A 84 20.22 14.85 58.53
CA GLN A 84 19.18 13.83 58.36
C GLN A 84 18.23 14.16 57.20
N PHE A 85 17.76 15.41 57.10
CA PHE A 85 16.91 15.84 55.99
C PHE A 85 17.63 15.72 54.65
N PHE A 86 18.91 16.10 54.60
CA PHE A 86 19.72 15.99 53.39
C PHE A 86 19.94 14.53 52.95
N ARG A 87 20.19 13.61 53.90
CA ARG A 87 20.28 12.17 53.61
C ARG A 87 18.97 11.60 53.08
N SER A 88 17.84 11.98 53.68
CA SER A 88 16.49 11.57 53.24
C SER A 88 16.17 12.08 51.84
N TYR A 89 16.51 13.34 51.55
CA TYR A 89 16.39 13.91 50.21
C TYR A 89 17.25 13.15 49.19
N ARG A 90 18.53 12.88 49.51
CA ARG A 90 19.43 12.15 48.61
C ARG A 90 18.94 10.73 48.33
N ALA A 91 18.43 10.02 49.33
CA ALA A 91 17.85 8.70 49.15
C ALA A 91 16.64 8.75 48.20
N THR A 92 15.74 9.71 48.40
CA THR A 92 14.56 9.90 47.53
C THR A 92 14.97 10.25 46.09
N ALA A 93 15.95 11.15 45.91
CA ALA A 93 16.47 11.51 44.60
C ALA A 93 17.08 10.32 43.85
N VAL A 94 17.84 9.46 44.54
CA VAL A 94 18.41 8.24 43.95
C VAL A 94 17.32 7.26 43.53
N THR A 95 16.27 7.08 44.34
CA THR A 95 15.14 6.21 43.98
C THR A 95 14.38 6.72 42.75
N ILE A 96 14.20 8.03 42.62
CA ILE A 96 13.58 8.65 41.43
C ILE A 96 14.44 8.40 40.19
N ALA A 97 15.75 8.61 40.27
CA ALA A 97 16.67 8.37 39.16
C ALA A 97 16.66 6.90 38.72
N ALA A 98 16.67 5.96 39.66
CA ALA A 98 16.59 4.53 39.38
C ALA A 98 15.25 4.15 38.71
N TYR A 99 14.13 4.69 39.21
CA TYR A 99 12.81 4.48 38.65
C TYR A 99 12.71 4.99 37.20
N ASN A 100 13.23 6.19 36.92
CA ASN A 100 13.24 6.77 35.58
C ASN A 100 14.09 5.95 34.59
N SER A 101 15.23 5.42 35.05
CA SER A 101 16.09 4.55 34.24
C SER A 101 15.36 3.25 33.83
N GLN A 102 14.66 2.62 34.77
CA GLN A 102 13.87 1.41 34.49
C GLN A 102 12.69 1.66 33.55
N LEU A 103 12.00 2.80 33.69
CA LEU A 103 10.95 3.18 32.76
C LEU A 103 11.48 3.41 31.35
N GLY A 104 12.62 4.09 31.22
CA GLY A 104 13.26 4.32 29.92
C GLY A 104 13.60 3.02 29.18
N THR A 105 14.16 2.03 29.90
CA THR A 105 14.48 0.72 29.29
C THR A 105 13.22 -0.08 28.92
N LEU A 106 12.18 -0.06 29.76
CA LEU A 106 10.91 -0.72 29.47
C LEU A 106 10.19 -0.10 28.25
N LEU A 107 10.19 1.22 28.15
CA LEU A 107 9.62 1.93 26.99
C LEU A 107 10.40 1.60 25.72
N ALA A 108 11.74 1.64 25.76
CA ALA A 108 12.58 1.28 24.61
C ALA A 108 12.32 -0.17 24.14
N LEU A 109 12.20 -1.13 25.06
CA LEU A 109 11.88 -2.52 24.74
C LEU A 109 10.46 -2.73 24.20
N LYS A 110 9.48 -1.94 24.68
CA LYS A 110 8.10 -2.00 24.20
C LYS A 110 7.99 -1.40 22.79
N THR A 111 8.60 -0.24 22.56
CA THR A 111 8.64 0.43 21.26
C THR A 111 9.38 -0.41 20.22
N GLY A 112 10.54 -0.99 20.58
CA GLY A 112 11.28 -1.89 19.70
C GLY A 112 10.47 -3.12 19.28
N ARG A 113 9.70 -3.72 20.21
CA ARG A 113 8.80 -4.85 19.89
C ARG A 113 7.64 -4.45 18.99
N MET A 114 7.04 -3.27 19.19
CA MET A 114 5.95 -2.77 18.33
C MET A 114 6.43 -2.49 16.90
N ILE A 115 7.58 -1.82 16.76
CA ILE A 115 8.18 -1.52 15.46
C ILE A 115 8.53 -2.82 14.73
N SER A 116 9.16 -3.78 15.40
CA SER A 116 9.51 -5.09 14.80
C SER A 116 8.29 -5.84 14.27
N ARG A 117 7.18 -5.88 15.03
CA ARG A 117 5.92 -6.49 14.56
C ARG A 117 5.33 -5.73 13.38
N SER A 118 5.34 -4.41 13.41
CA SER A 118 4.83 -3.58 12.32
C SER A 118 5.62 -3.78 11.02
N VAL A 119 6.95 -3.87 11.11
CA VAL A 119 7.83 -4.11 9.95
C VAL A 119 7.57 -5.49 9.35
N LEU A 120 7.42 -6.53 10.18
CA LEU A 120 7.08 -7.88 9.69
C LEU A 120 5.73 -7.90 8.98
N VAL A 121 4.68 -7.31 9.55
CA VAL A 121 3.35 -7.28 8.95
C VAL A 121 3.37 -6.49 7.63
N THR A 122 4.02 -5.33 7.61
CA THR A 122 4.11 -4.49 6.41
C THR A 122 4.91 -5.20 5.31
N GLY A 123 6.02 -5.84 5.66
CA GLY A 123 6.86 -6.59 4.73
C GLY A 123 6.17 -7.82 4.14
N VAL A 124 5.42 -8.58 4.95
CA VAL A 124 4.63 -9.71 4.43
C VAL A 124 3.52 -9.21 3.51
N SER A 125 2.84 -8.13 3.87
CA SER A 125 1.75 -7.58 3.04
C SER A 125 2.24 -7.08 1.68
N SER A 126 3.42 -6.46 1.60
CA SER A 126 3.98 -5.99 0.33
C SER A 126 4.36 -7.13 -0.61
N VAL A 127 4.89 -8.23 -0.07
CA VAL A 127 5.21 -9.43 -0.85
C VAL A 127 3.96 -10.07 -1.41
N VAL A 128 2.88 -10.20 -0.62
CA VAL A 128 1.61 -10.75 -1.09
C VAL A 128 1.02 -9.90 -2.21
N VAL A 129 1.01 -8.57 -2.06
CA VAL A 129 0.52 -7.66 -3.10
C VAL A 129 1.35 -7.81 -4.38
N ALA A 130 2.68 -7.81 -4.29
CA ALA A 130 3.55 -8.00 -5.44
C ALA A 130 3.28 -9.33 -6.18
N LEU A 131 3.11 -10.43 -5.44
CA LEU A 131 2.78 -11.74 -6.01
C LEU A 131 1.43 -11.74 -6.71
N THR A 132 0.40 -11.12 -6.12
CA THR A 132 -0.93 -11.04 -6.75
C THR A 132 -0.91 -10.24 -8.05
N ILE A 133 -0.21 -9.10 -8.08
CA ILE A 133 -0.06 -8.29 -9.30
C ILE A 133 0.68 -9.09 -10.38
N LEU A 134 1.75 -9.78 -10.02
CA LEU A 134 2.54 -10.59 -10.95
C LEU A 134 1.73 -11.77 -11.50
N ALA A 135 0.97 -12.47 -10.65
CA ALA A 135 0.10 -13.57 -11.06
C ALA A 135 -1.03 -13.09 -11.99
N LEU A 136 -1.67 -11.96 -11.67
CA LEU A 136 -2.70 -11.36 -12.52
C LEU A 136 -2.11 -10.91 -13.87
N GLY A 137 -0.95 -10.25 -13.86
CA GLY A 137 -0.26 -9.80 -15.07
C GLY A 137 0.08 -10.96 -16.00
N LEU A 138 0.72 -12.02 -15.47
CA LEU A 138 1.02 -13.23 -16.24
C LEU A 138 -0.24 -13.93 -16.73
N GLY A 139 -1.29 -13.97 -15.91
CA GLY A 139 -2.58 -14.55 -16.27
C GLY A 139 -3.20 -13.83 -17.47
N ILE A 140 -3.31 -12.50 -17.41
CA ILE A 140 -3.88 -11.66 -18.47
C ILE A 140 -3.05 -11.78 -19.75
N LEU A 141 -1.72 -11.65 -19.66
CA LEU A 141 -0.83 -11.80 -20.81
C LEU A 141 -1.01 -13.17 -21.48
N GLY A 142 -1.08 -14.24 -20.69
CA GLY A 142 -1.27 -15.59 -21.19
C GLY A 142 -2.63 -15.82 -21.87
N THR A 143 -3.72 -15.35 -21.26
CA THR A 143 -5.07 -15.53 -21.82
C THR A 143 -5.30 -14.65 -23.03
N VAL A 144 -4.94 -13.36 -22.95
CA VAL A 144 -5.11 -12.39 -24.04
C VAL A 144 -4.23 -12.73 -25.23
N SER A 145 -2.96 -13.07 -25.03
CA SER A 145 -2.06 -13.42 -26.13
C SER A 145 -2.57 -14.65 -26.88
N ARG A 146 -2.95 -15.71 -26.16
CA ARG A 146 -3.52 -16.93 -26.78
C ARG A 146 -4.85 -16.67 -27.48
N GLY A 147 -5.71 -15.86 -26.86
CA GLY A 147 -6.98 -15.39 -27.44
C GLY A 147 -6.76 -14.67 -28.76
N MET A 148 -5.89 -13.65 -28.75
CA MET A 148 -5.57 -12.83 -29.90
C MET A 148 -4.96 -13.66 -31.04
N THR A 149 -3.96 -14.49 -30.77
CA THR A 149 -3.32 -15.33 -31.81
C THR A 149 -4.30 -16.30 -32.46
N CYS A 150 -5.25 -16.86 -31.67
CA CYS A 150 -6.30 -17.72 -32.21
C CYS A 150 -7.25 -16.95 -33.14
N VAL A 151 -7.65 -15.74 -32.75
CA VAL A 151 -8.56 -14.89 -33.54
C VAL A 151 -7.87 -14.44 -34.82
N THR A 152 -6.63 -13.93 -34.73
CA THR A 152 -5.87 -13.48 -35.90
C THR A 152 -5.60 -14.63 -36.87
N GLY A 153 -5.32 -15.83 -36.35
CA GLY A 153 -5.18 -17.04 -37.16
C GLY A 153 -6.45 -17.34 -37.95
N ARG A 154 -7.61 -17.40 -37.29
CA ARG A 154 -8.90 -17.65 -37.95
C ARG A 154 -9.30 -16.57 -38.94
N MET A 155 -9.02 -15.31 -38.61
CA MET A 155 -9.29 -14.20 -39.51
C MET A 155 -8.38 -14.24 -40.75
N GLY A 156 -7.13 -14.69 -40.58
CA GLY A 156 -6.20 -14.96 -41.68
C GLY A 156 -6.64 -16.12 -42.58
N GLU A 157 -7.14 -17.22 -42.01
CA GLU A 157 -7.73 -18.34 -42.76
C GLU A 157 -8.96 -17.89 -43.57
N LEU A 158 -9.86 -17.12 -42.92
CA LEU A 158 -11.03 -16.53 -43.58
C LEU A 158 -10.63 -15.61 -44.74
N ALA A 159 -9.62 -14.75 -44.55
CA ALA A 159 -9.14 -13.84 -45.59
C ALA A 159 -8.51 -14.57 -46.79
N ARG A 160 -8.01 -15.80 -46.59
CA ARG A 160 -7.47 -16.66 -47.67
C ARG A 160 -8.55 -17.49 -48.38
N GLY A 161 -9.81 -17.40 -47.94
CA GLY A 161 -10.91 -18.21 -48.48
C GLY A 161 -10.93 -19.66 -47.99
N GLU A 162 -10.19 -19.98 -46.92
CA GLU A 162 -10.20 -21.30 -46.31
C GLU A 162 -11.33 -21.38 -45.28
N PHE A 163 -12.52 -21.83 -45.72
CA PHE A 163 -13.71 -21.91 -44.85
C PHE A 163 -13.90 -23.27 -44.16
N VAL A 164 -12.91 -24.16 -44.22
CA VAL A 164 -12.99 -25.50 -43.63
C VAL A 164 -12.74 -25.42 -42.12
N SER A 165 -13.84 -25.37 -41.36
CA SER A 165 -13.86 -25.38 -39.90
C SER A 165 -13.25 -26.66 -39.32
N LYS A 166 -11.95 -26.64 -38.95
CA LYS A 166 -11.42 -27.58 -37.95
C LYS A 166 -11.96 -27.16 -36.58
N GLN A 167 -13.15 -27.66 -36.27
CA GLN A 167 -13.95 -27.24 -35.11
C GLN A 167 -13.47 -27.87 -33.80
N GLU A 168 -12.22 -27.64 -33.38
CA GLU A 168 -11.79 -27.98 -32.01
C GLU A 168 -10.70 -27.02 -31.48
N SER A 169 -10.96 -25.71 -31.45
CA SER A 169 -10.16 -24.83 -30.61
C SER A 169 -10.69 -24.89 -29.17
N ARG A 170 -9.84 -25.24 -28.19
CA ARG A 170 -10.18 -25.17 -26.75
C ARG A 170 -10.78 -23.81 -26.35
N LEU A 171 -10.40 -22.75 -27.06
CA LEU A 171 -10.98 -21.41 -26.90
C LEU A 171 -12.47 -21.32 -27.26
N ALA A 172 -12.99 -22.09 -28.22
CA ALA A 172 -14.42 -22.07 -28.54
C ALA A 172 -15.31 -22.57 -27.38
N ARG A 173 -14.73 -23.35 -26.44
CA ARG A 173 -15.39 -23.80 -25.21
C ARG A 173 -15.13 -22.88 -24.02
N ALA A 174 -14.26 -21.88 -24.16
CA ALA A 174 -13.99 -20.93 -23.12
C ALA A 174 -15.22 -20.04 -22.88
N LYS A 175 -15.50 -19.74 -21.60
CA LYS A 175 -16.61 -18.86 -21.18
C LYS A 175 -16.21 -17.38 -21.17
N ASP A 176 -15.01 -17.06 -21.65
CA ASP A 176 -14.49 -15.70 -21.78
C ASP A 176 -14.94 -15.04 -23.09
N GLU A 177 -14.61 -13.76 -23.23
CA GLU A 177 -14.94 -12.93 -24.39
C GLU A 177 -14.35 -13.49 -25.67
N PHE A 178 -13.14 -14.08 -25.60
CA PHE A 178 -12.51 -14.74 -26.74
C PHE A 178 -13.29 -15.99 -27.17
N GLY A 179 -13.78 -16.79 -26.23
CA GLY A 179 -14.64 -17.93 -26.56
C GLY A 179 -15.99 -17.53 -27.14
N HIS A 180 -16.53 -16.37 -26.75
CA HIS A 180 -17.70 -15.80 -27.43
C HIS A 180 -17.35 -15.38 -28.87
N LEU A 181 -16.26 -14.63 -29.05
CA LEU A 181 -15.81 -14.16 -30.36
C LEU A 181 -15.52 -15.31 -31.34
N VAL A 182 -14.84 -16.36 -30.88
CA VAL A 182 -14.52 -17.55 -31.70
C VAL A 182 -15.79 -18.29 -32.14
N ARG A 183 -16.84 -18.31 -31.30
CA ARG A 183 -18.14 -18.90 -31.65
C ARG A 183 -18.88 -18.07 -32.69
N GLU A 184 -18.91 -16.76 -32.53
CA GLU A 184 -19.52 -15.86 -33.51
C GLU A 184 -18.78 -15.90 -34.85
N MET A 185 -17.44 -15.92 -34.84
CA MET A 185 -16.66 -16.15 -36.07
C MET A 185 -17.00 -17.49 -36.74
N GLY A 186 -17.25 -18.55 -35.96
CA GLY A 186 -17.68 -19.85 -36.48
C GLY A 186 -19.04 -19.80 -37.18
N LYS A 187 -20.00 -19.05 -36.62
CA LYS A 187 -21.30 -18.80 -37.27
C LYS A 187 -21.13 -18.03 -38.58
N MET A 188 -20.35 -16.94 -38.56
CA MET A 188 -20.06 -16.13 -39.73
C MET A 188 -19.39 -16.95 -40.85
N VAL A 189 -18.40 -17.79 -40.54
CA VAL A 189 -17.78 -18.70 -41.52
C VAL A 189 -18.81 -19.64 -42.15
N THR A 190 -19.74 -20.15 -41.36
CA THR A 190 -20.80 -21.06 -41.82
C THR A 190 -21.77 -20.33 -42.75
N GLU A 191 -22.18 -19.12 -42.39
CA GLU A 191 -23.05 -18.28 -43.20
C GLU A 191 -22.38 -17.86 -44.52
N ILE A 192 -21.12 -17.42 -44.49
CA ILE A 192 -20.36 -17.08 -45.69
C ILE A 192 -20.21 -18.32 -46.59
N SER A 193 -19.91 -19.48 -46.02
CA SER A 193 -19.83 -20.73 -46.79
C SER A 193 -21.14 -21.10 -47.45
N ALA A 194 -22.26 -20.92 -46.75
CA ALA A 194 -23.59 -21.16 -47.31
C ALA A 194 -23.89 -20.17 -48.44
N LEU A 195 -23.55 -18.89 -48.25
CA LEU A 195 -23.77 -17.84 -49.24
C LEU A 195 -22.92 -18.05 -50.51
N ILE A 196 -21.65 -18.46 -50.36
CA ILE A 196 -20.78 -18.84 -51.49
C ILE A 196 -21.40 -20.00 -52.29
N ARG A 197 -21.96 -21.02 -51.63
CA ARG A 197 -22.64 -22.13 -52.32
C ARG A 197 -23.89 -21.68 -53.06
N ILE A 198 -24.66 -20.76 -52.50
CA ILE A 198 -25.86 -20.20 -53.14
C ILE A 198 -25.45 -19.42 -54.40
N VAL A 199 -24.47 -18.51 -54.28
CA VAL A 199 -23.96 -17.74 -55.43
C VAL A 199 -23.41 -18.65 -56.50
N HIS A 200 -22.64 -19.69 -56.13
CA HIS A 200 -22.11 -20.64 -57.12
C HIS A 200 -23.21 -21.39 -57.86
N ARG A 201 -24.29 -21.77 -57.16
CA ARG A 201 -25.46 -22.39 -57.78
C ARG A 201 -26.19 -21.43 -58.72
N GLU A 202 -26.29 -20.16 -58.37
CA GLU A 202 -26.94 -19.12 -59.18
C GLU A 202 -26.12 -18.77 -60.43
N VAL A 203 -24.80 -18.69 -60.31
CA VAL A 203 -23.87 -18.55 -61.44
C VAL A 203 -24.01 -19.74 -62.39
N SER A 204 -23.97 -20.96 -61.87
CA SER A 204 -24.17 -22.16 -62.69
C SER A 204 -25.54 -22.18 -63.39
N SER A 205 -26.61 -21.73 -62.72
CA SER A 205 -27.91 -21.58 -63.35
C SER A 205 -27.90 -20.53 -64.48
N THR A 206 -27.14 -19.45 -64.31
CA THR A 206 -27.00 -18.38 -65.30
C THR A 206 -26.21 -18.86 -66.52
N ASP A 207 -25.14 -19.63 -66.32
CA ASP A 207 -24.38 -20.25 -67.41
C ASP A 207 -25.29 -21.16 -68.24
N THR A 208 -26.08 -22.02 -67.60
CA THR A 208 -27.03 -22.89 -68.33
C THR A 208 -28.14 -22.12 -69.05
N LEU A 209 -28.58 -20.97 -68.51
CA LEU A 209 -29.52 -20.08 -69.19
C LEU A 209 -28.90 -19.42 -70.41
N THR A 210 -27.62 -19.03 -70.30
CA THR A 210 -26.86 -18.40 -71.39
C THR A 210 -26.64 -19.39 -72.53
N GLU A 211 -26.25 -20.64 -72.23
CA GLU A 211 -26.15 -21.72 -73.23
C GLU A 211 -27.48 -21.94 -73.97
N ARG A 212 -28.61 -21.98 -73.24
CA ARG A 212 -29.94 -22.09 -73.85
C ARG A 212 -30.31 -20.89 -74.72
N LEU A 213 -29.86 -19.69 -74.34
CA LEU A 213 -30.12 -18.48 -75.12
C LEU A 213 -29.34 -18.50 -76.43
N GLU A 214 -28.07 -18.93 -76.40
CA GLU A 214 -27.24 -19.12 -77.61
C GLU A 214 -27.83 -20.18 -78.54
N GLU A 215 -28.29 -21.32 -78.00
CA GLU A 215 -28.95 -22.37 -78.78
C GLU A 215 -30.26 -21.86 -79.43
N ASN A 216 -31.02 -21.04 -78.72
CA ASN A 216 -32.23 -20.42 -79.28
C ASN A 216 -31.91 -19.36 -80.35
N ALA A 217 -30.86 -18.55 -80.16
CA ALA A 217 -30.43 -17.55 -81.14
C ALA A 217 -29.94 -18.21 -82.44
N THR A 218 -29.17 -19.29 -82.35
CA THR A 218 -28.74 -20.08 -83.52
C THR A 218 -29.92 -20.70 -84.25
N ARG A 219 -30.88 -21.30 -83.53
CA ARG A 219 -32.12 -21.80 -84.15
C ARG A 219 -32.95 -20.71 -84.85
N LEU A 220 -32.99 -19.50 -84.30
CA LEU A 220 -33.68 -18.37 -84.94
C LEU A 220 -32.98 -17.94 -86.22
N LEU A 221 -31.64 -17.90 -86.23
CA LEU A 221 -30.86 -17.62 -87.43
C LEU A 221 -31.08 -18.68 -88.52
N GLU A 222 -31.03 -19.96 -88.16
CA GLU A 222 -31.32 -21.06 -89.11
C GLU A 222 -32.74 -20.95 -89.70
N ARG A 223 -33.74 -20.61 -88.87
CA ARG A 223 -35.12 -20.39 -89.36
C ARG A 223 -35.24 -19.19 -90.28
N LEU A 224 -34.53 -18.09 -90.00
CA LEU A 224 -34.51 -16.92 -90.87
C LEU A 224 -33.83 -17.22 -92.21
N GLU A 225 -32.75 -18.00 -92.21
CA GLU A 225 -32.10 -18.46 -93.44
C GLU A 225 -32.99 -19.40 -94.24
N ALA A 226 -33.69 -20.32 -93.58
CA ALA A 226 -34.67 -21.19 -94.23
C ALA A 226 -35.81 -20.40 -94.87
N LEU A 227 -36.39 -19.42 -94.15
CA LEU A 227 -37.42 -18.52 -94.68
C LEU A 227 -36.88 -17.69 -95.86
N ARG A 228 -35.67 -17.15 -95.75
CA ARG A 228 -35.03 -16.43 -96.86
C ARG A 228 -34.85 -17.32 -98.10
N GLY A 229 -34.47 -18.59 -97.89
CA GLY A 229 -34.39 -19.61 -98.93
C GLY A 229 -35.75 -19.84 -99.60
N GLU A 230 -36.82 -20.03 -98.81
CA GLU A 230 -38.18 -20.17 -99.33
C GLU A 230 -38.65 -18.94 -100.12
N PHE A 231 -38.44 -17.73 -99.60
CA PHE A 231 -38.77 -16.49 -100.33
C PHE A 231 -37.98 -16.33 -101.64
N SER A 232 -36.71 -16.77 -101.67
CA SER A 232 -35.92 -16.76 -102.90
C SER A 232 -36.46 -17.74 -103.95
N SER A 233 -36.99 -18.89 -103.52
CA SER A 233 -37.63 -19.87 -104.39
C SER A 233 -38.96 -19.36 -104.98
N PHE A 234 -39.72 -18.59 -104.20
CA PHE A 234 -40.93 -17.91 -104.69
C PHE A 234 -40.62 -16.84 -105.72
N ARG A 235 -39.51 -16.12 -105.57
CA ARG A 235 -39.08 -15.08 -106.53
C ARG A 235 -38.66 -15.67 -107.87
N THR A 236 -38.04 -16.85 -107.90
CA THR A 236 -37.69 -17.55 -109.16
C THR A 236 -38.86 -18.22 -109.87
N ILE A 237 -40.05 -18.28 -109.27
CA ILE A 237 -41.27 -18.79 -109.91
C ILE A 237 -42.11 -17.64 -110.52
N ALA A 238 -41.80 -16.38 -110.16
CA ALA A 238 -42.53 -15.19 -110.60
C ALA A 238 -41.87 -14.42 -111.77
N ASP A 239 -40.71 -14.88 -112.24
CA ASP A 239 -40.07 -14.47 -113.51
C ASP A 239 -40.22 -15.59 -114.56
#